data_AF-A0A7V5FRT1-F1
#
_entry.id   AF-A0A7V5FRT1-F1
#
_cell.length_a   1.000
_cell.length_b   1.000
_cell.length_c   1.000
_cell.angle_alpha   90.00
_cell.angle_beta   90.00
_cell.angle_gamma   90.00
#
_symmetry.space_group_name_H-M   'P 1'
#
loop_
_entity.id
_entity.type
_entity.pdbx_description
1 polymer ?
#
loop_
_entity_poly.entity_id
_entity_poly.type
_entity_poly.pdbx_seq_one_letter_code
_entity_poly.pdbx_strand_id
1 'polypeptide(L)'
;MPVVTLITLAGFVLASYGLCFGEANISAAKYKAGDEVTIKGKIAPGQDLYIAVAQSKMFHGKLTEFNGQKSMGNFERKKLPKKGKKAGFTLDTEIPPLFYMLTTNRDAFGKDTKRKFGGPSFMKKMLGGGLYNTSMFKLKKKWDDVGAKEMMGPIKTAEQWNMYKFAHEKKYGINTIVKEGNKKGKVVIFARSVLGDASTGNYWDKGTSIKLNKEDGTFTASFKTFRHTPPNTGFDVYVNGEKSGSYVVEKNGFWLAKGYRYMNPLWVTIGAIAVGTYFSMIGAAGGMLMGAFQALVVQTAGPIGINAANVLRPSNIALTLFSPLGSFYRFAVVEKRVAWPVGISFGAGIFIGSIWLGTYVTQYVSMKAYKEYLGILVVLMGIKTLMEMTPAAMNKRKNIKAMTQKFNAAVKKAKETGGAVEMGSIEPVKSGITDYRFKFWGEEFRINPLLFAVLGIIVGIVSRAFGIGGGFLLVPMMTTIAALPMYVAVPISLIGTCFSSVGSFIGYVMNGYMPDLVLAGAIIIGGFVGGMLGSRAQKMFSEMTLKVILACTLFFLFFRFMKIEYWI
;
A
#
# COMPACT_ATOMS: atom_id res chain seq x y z
N MET A 1 6.87 8.65 -82.28
CA MET A 1 6.88 9.21 -80.90
C MET A 1 5.83 8.49 -80.04
N PRO A 2 6.17 7.41 -79.29
CA PRO A 2 5.22 6.82 -78.36
C PRO A 2 5.80 6.53 -76.96
N VAL A 3 6.80 7.29 -76.49
CA VAL A 3 7.38 7.10 -75.14
C VAL A 3 6.80 8.09 -74.12
N VAL A 4 6.31 9.25 -74.56
CA VAL A 4 5.82 10.30 -73.66
C VAL A 4 4.40 10.02 -73.14
N THR A 5 3.58 9.27 -73.87
CA THR A 5 2.18 8.98 -73.50
C THR A 5 2.03 7.83 -72.49
N LEU A 6 3.04 6.97 -72.34
CA LEU A 6 3.02 5.84 -71.39
C LEU A 6 3.45 6.25 -69.97
N ILE A 7 4.28 7.29 -69.84
CA ILE A 7 4.74 7.79 -68.54
C ILE A 7 3.66 8.63 -67.86
N THR A 8 2.84 9.36 -68.62
CA THR A 8 1.71 10.13 -68.07
C THR A 8 0.55 9.25 -67.62
N LEU A 9 0.31 8.11 -68.27
CA LEU A 9 -0.72 7.15 -67.82
C LEU A 9 -0.29 6.36 -66.57
N ALA A 10 0.99 6.00 -66.46
CA ALA A 10 1.54 5.37 -65.24
C ALA A 10 1.57 6.34 -64.04
N GLY A 11 1.81 7.63 -64.28
CA GLY A 11 1.75 8.68 -63.25
C GLY A 11 0.33 8.95 -62.73
N PHE A 12 -0.71 8.74 -63.55
CA PHE A 12 -2.11 8.95 -63.14
C PHE A 12 -2.74 7.72 -62.45
N VAL A 13 -2.23 6.51 -62.70
CA VAL A 13 -2.71 5.28 -62.02
C VAL A 13 -2.03 5.08 -60.65
N LEU A 14 -0.88 5.70 -60.40
CA LEU A 14 -0.24 5.71 -59.07
C LEU A 14 -0.76 6.83 -58.14
N ALA A 15 -1.55 7.77 -58.65
CA ALA A 15 -2.07 8.90 -57.89
C ALA A 15 -3.49 8.69 -57.31
N SER A 16 -4.11 7.52 -57.49
CA SER A 16 -5.50 7.26 -57.08
C SER A 16 -5.70 6.18 -56.00
N TYR A 17 -4.63 5.67 -55.38
CA TYR A 17 -4.74 4.82 -54.17
C TYR A 17 -4.46 5.57 -52.86
N GLY A 18 -4.50 6.89 -52.88
CA GLY A 18 -4.76 7.68 -51.68
C GLY A 18 -6.24 7.59 -51.32
N LEU A 19 -6.72 6.40 -50.92
CA LEU A 19 -7.99 6.32 -50.20
C LEU A 19 -7.77 7.07 -48.88
N CYS A 20 -8.16 8.34 -48.85
CA CYS A 20 -8.39 9.10 -47.63
C CYS A 20 -9.46 8.36 -46.83
N PHE A 21 -9.04 7.35 -46.05
CA PHE A 21 -9.85 6.82 -44.98
C PHE A 21 -10.00 7.95 -43.97
N GLY A 22 -11.25 8.39 -43.77
CA GLY A 22 -11.57 9.56 -42.97
C GLY A 22 -10.91 9.50 -41.59
N GLU A 23 -10.28 10.62 -41.22
CA GLU A 23 -9.62 10.86 -39.94
C GLU A 23 -10.52 10.39 -38.78
N ALA A 24 -10.01 9.49 -37.93
CA ALA A 24 -10.80 8.97 -36.82
C ALA A 24 -11.18 10.11 -35.87
N ASN A 25 -12.47 10.25 -35.59
CA ASN A 25 -13.02 11.32 -34.77
C ASN A 25 -13.09 10.88 -33.30
N ILE A 26 -12.51 11.69 -32.41
CA ILE A 26 -12.61 11.55 -30.96
C ILE A 26 -13.77 12.41 -30.49
N SER A 27 -14.70 11.85 -29.71
CA SER A 27 -15.98 12.51 -29.39
C SER A 27 -15.86 13.84 -28.63
N ALA A 28 -14.74 14.09 -27.96
CA ALA A 28 -14.43 15.36 -27.31
C ALA A 28 -12.91 15.58 -27.20
N ALA A 29 -12.47 16.83 -27.12
CA ALA A 29 -11.07 17.17 -26.85
C ALA A 29 -10.69 17.05 -25.37
N LYS A 30 -11.68 17.05 -24.47
CA LYS A 30 -11.52 17.08 -23.02
C LYS A 30 -12.46 16.10 -22.34
N TYR A 31 -11.93 15.34 -21.39
CA TYR A 31 -12.66 14.37 -20.58
C TYR A 31 -12.27 14.51 -19.11
N LYS A 32 -13.16 14.23 -18.17
CA LYS A 32 -12.77 14.10 -16.76
C LYS A 32 -12.20 12.70 -16.52
N ALA A 33 -11.31 12.56 -15.54
CA ALA A 33 -10.77 11.26 -15.19
C ALA A 33 -11.87 10.26 -14.81
N GLY A 34 -11.91 9.12 -15.49
CA GLY A 34 -12.95 8.09 -15.34
C GLY A 34 -14.09 8.17 -16.36
N ASP A 35 -14.14 9.23 -17.16
CA ASP A 35 -15.11 9.36 -18.26
C ASP A 35 -14.80 8.37 -19.37
N GLU A 36 -15.84 8.07 -20.15
CA GLU A 36 -15.75 7.24 -21.34
C GLU A 36 -15.26 8.09 -22.54
N VAL A 37 -14.21 7.60 -23.19
CA VAL A 37 -13.69 8.16 -24.44
C VAL A 37 -14.20 7.29 -25.58
N THR A 38 -14.81 7.91 -26.57
CA THR A 38 -15.37 7.24 -27.75
C THR A 38 -14.64 7.71 -29.00
N ILE A 39 -14.16 6.75 -29.78
CA ILE A 39 -13.39 6.92 -30.99
C ILE A 39 -14.17 6.24 -32.12
N LYS A 40 -14.49 7.02 -33.15
CA LYS A 40 -15.23 6.55 -34.33
C LYS A 40 -14.40 6.83 -35.57
N GLY A 41 -14.51 5.96 -36.56
CA GLY A 41 -13.80 6.18 -37.80
C GLY A 41 -14.05 5.06 -38.79
N LYS A 42 -13.22 5.04 -39.82
CA LYS A 42 -13.24 4.03 -40.87
C LYS A 42 -11.82 3.54 -41.11
N ILE A 43 -11.66 2.22 -41.18
CA ILE A 43 -10.41 1.56 -41.61
C ILE A 43 -10.65 0.86 -42.95
N ALA A 44 -9.60 0.33 -43.57
CA ALA A 44 -9.77 -0.47 -44.78
C ALA A 44 -10.63 -1.72 -44.50
N PRO A 45 -11.62 -2.04 -45.36
CA PRO A 45 -12.44 -3.23 -45.23
C PRO A 45 -11.61 -4.51 -45.03
N GLY A 46 -12.12 -5.44 -44.22
CA GLY A 46 -11.47 -6.72 -43.91
C GLY A 46 -10.31 -6.65 -42.92
N GLN A 47 -9.80 -5.48 -42.56
CA GLN A 47 -8.72 -5.34 -41.57
C GLN A 47 -9.23 -5.54 -40.13
N ASP A 48 -8.32 -5.97 -39.25
CA ASP A 48 -8.55 -5.90 -37.81
C ASP A 48 -8.33 -4.46 -37.31
N LEU A 49 -9.05 -4.11 -36.25
CA LEU A 49 -8.96 -2.79 -35.64
C LEU A 49 -7.89 -2.76 -34.56
N TYR A 50 -7.01 -1.76 -34.61
CA TYR A 50 -6.00 -1.48 -33.59
C TYR A 50 -6.05 0.00 -33.23
N ILE A 51 -6.41 0.31 -31.99
CA ILE A 51 -6.42 1.68 -31.48
C ILE A 51 -5.46 1.76 -30.30
N ALA A 52 -4.31 2.41 -30.51
CA ALA A 52 -3.36 2.70 -29.46
C ALA A 52 -3.66 4.08 -28.85
N VAL A 53 -4.02 4.09 -27.58
CA VAL A 53 -4.25 5.31 -26.78
C VAL A 53 -3.10 5.43 -25.79
N ALA A 54 -2.23 6.40 -26.00
CA ALA A 54 -0.98 6.55 -25.26
C ALA A 54 -0.90 7.91 -24.56
N GLN A 55 -0.47 7.92 -23.30
CA GLN A 55 -0.14 9.17 -22.62
C GLN A 55 0.97 9.91 -23.38
N SER A 56 0.73 11.17 -23.76
CA SER A 56 1.66 11.96 -24.59
C SER A 56 3.02 12.17 -23.91
N LYS A 57 3.02 12.34 -22.58
CA LYS A 57 4.25 12.47 -21.80
C LYS A 57 4.82 11.10 -21.45
N MET A 58 5.95 10.74 -22.05
CA MET A 58 6.63 9.46 -21.80
C MET A 58 7.46 9.48 -20.52
N PHE A 59 7.57 8.32 -19.88
CA PHE A 59 8.44 8.11 -18.72
C PHE A 59 9.70 7.35 -19.12
N HIS A 60 10.85 7.85 -18.67
CA HIS A 60 12.13 7.15 -18.75
C HIS A 60 12.87 7.17 -17.40
N GLY A 61 13.77 6.21 -17.21
CA GLY A 61 14.46 5.96 -15.96
C GLY A 61 15.54 6.98 -15.57
N LYS A 62 15.78 8.02 -16.37
CA LYS A 62 16.70 9.13 -16.02
C LYS A 62 16.00 10.43 -15.62
N LEU A 63 14.67 10.51 -15.78
CA LEU A 63 13.90 11.69 -15.38
C LEU A 63 14.25 12.11 -13.95
N THR A 64 14.29 13.41 -13.70
CA THR A 64 14.36 13.98 -12.35
C THR A 64 12.97 14.28 -11.81
N GLU A 65 12.06 14.70 -12.69
CA GLU A 65 10.68 15.02 -12.37
C GLU A 65 9.69 14.47 -13.40
N PHE A 66 8.50 14.09 -12.95
CA PHE A 66 7.38 13.68 -13.78
C PHE A 66 6.08 14.24 -13.19
N ASN A 67 5.33 15.00 -14.00
CA ASN A 67 4.12 15.73 -13.59
C ASN A 67 4.32 16.60 -12.32
N GLY A 68 5.40 17.38 -12.28
CA GLY A 68 5.70 18.31 -11.18
C GLY A 68 6.11 17.64 -9.86
N GLN A 69 6.50 16.37 -9.91
CA GLN A 69 6.98 15.63 -8.74
C GLN A 69 8.28 14.91 -9.04
N LYS A 70 9.13 14.72 -8.02
CA LYS A 70 10.32 13.87 -8.14
C LYS A 70 9.94 12.52 -8.75
N SER A 71 10.57 12.19 -9.86
CA SER A 71 10.28 10.97 -10.61
C SER A 71 10.77 9.73 -9.86
N MET A 72 11.90 9.77 -9.13
CA MET A 72 12.48 8.58 -8.49
C MET A 72 13.14 8.89 -7.15
N GLY A 73 12.90 8.01 -6.17
CA GLY A 73 13.62 7.97 -4.90
C GLY A 73 14.94 7.21 -4.96
N ASN A 74 15.74 7.30 -3.89
CA ASN A 74 17.06 6.67 -3.79
C ASN A 74 17.03 5.15 -4.01
N PHE A 75 15.97 4.48 -3.55
CA PHE A 75 15.80 3.04 -3.75
C PHE A 75 15.49 2.68 -5.20
N GLU A 76 14.59 3.42 -5.83
CA GLU A 76 14.18 3.21 -7.21
C GLU A 76 15.35 3.45 -8.18
N ARG A 77 16.15 4.50 -7.95
CA ARG A 77 17.38 4.78 -8.70
C ARG A 77 18.39 3.63 -8.64
N LYS A 78 18.47 2.89 -7.53
CA LYS A 78 19.35 1.71 -7.39
C LYS A 78 18.76 0.43 -7.97
N LYS A 79 17.43 0.26 -7.91
CA LYS A 79 16.76 -1.00 -8.31
C LYS A 79 16.29 -1.04 -9.76
N LEU A 80 15.78 0.06 -10.30
CA LEU A 80 15.26 0.10 -11.66
C LEU A 80 16.33 -0.28 -12.69
N PRO A 81 17.58 0.23 -12.64
CA PRO A 81 18.61 -0.14 -13.62
C PRO A 81 18.96 -1.63 -13.57
N LYS A 82 19.11 -2.19 -12.35
CA LYS A 82 19.39 -3.62 -12.14
C LYS A 82 18.28 -4.52 -12.68
N LYS A 83 17.03 -4.07 -12.62
CA LYS A 83 15.88 -4.78 -13.17
C LYS A 83 15.73 -4.57 -14.68
N GLY A 84 16.02 -3.37 -15.16
CA GLY A 84 16.05 -3.02 -16.59
C GLY A 84 17.04 -3.87 -17.36
N LYS A 85 18.28 -3.98 -16.87
CA LYS A 85 19.31 -4.85 -17.47
C LYS A 85 18.85 -6.31 -17.58
N LYS A 86 18.12 -6.82 -16.58
CA LYS A 86 17.55 -8.19 -16.60
C LYS A 86 16.35 -8.34 -17.53
N ALA A 87 15.65 -7.25 -17.80
CA ALA A 87 14.46 -7.24 -18.64
C ALA A 87 14.74 -6.84 -20.09
N GLY A 88 15.94 -6.31 -20.39
CA GLY A 88 16.35 -5.89 -21.73
C GLY A 88 15.96 -4.46 -22.08
N PHE A 89 16.07 -3.52 -21.13
CA PHE A 89 15.89 -2.08 -21.37
C PHE A 89 16.85 -1.25 -20.51
N THR A 90 17.12 -0.01 -20.94
CA THR A 90 18.03 0.94 -20.29
C THR A 90 17.26 2.02 -19.52
N LEU A 91 17.96 2.96 -18.87
CA LEU A 91 17.27 4.10 -18.23
C LEU A 91 16.86 5.19 -19.24
N ASP A 92 17.38 5.12 -20.45
CA ASP A 92 17.04 6.01 -21.57
C ASP A 92 15.77 5.54 -22.28
N THR A 93 15.48 4.24 -22.21
CA THR A 93 14.24 3.69 -22.76
C THR A 93 13.02 4.39 -22.16
N GLU A 94 12.15 4.88 -23.04
CA GLU A 94 10.95 5.62 -22.68
C GLU A 94 9.67 4.88 -23.09
N ILE A 95 8.66 4.93 -22.23
CA ILE A 95 7.33 4.41 -22.56
C ILE A 95 6.22 5.33 -22.03
N PRO A 96 5.04 5.36 -22.67
CA PRO A 96 3.85 5.97 -22.09
C PRO A 96 3.44 5.22 -20.81
N PRO A 97 3.32 5.91 -19.65
CA PRO A 97 2.93 5.27 -18.38
C PRO A 97 1.51 4.71 -18.37
N LEU A 98 0.60 5.35 -19.10
CA LEU A 98 -0.75 4.85 -19.37
C LEU A 98 -0.85 4.60 -20.87
N PHE A 99 -1.09 3.35 -21.24
CA PHE A 99 -1.14 2.90 -22.62
C PHE A 99 -2.20 1.82 -22.77
N TYR A 100 -3.13 2.04 -23.69
CA TYR A 100 -4.23 1.13 -23.98
C TYR A 100 -4.22 0.75 -25.46
N MET A 101 -4.31 -0.53 -25.75
CA MET A 101 -4.47 -1.07 -27.10
C MET A 101 -5.85 -1.69 -27.18
N LEU A 102 -6.83 -0.99 -27.77
CA LEU A 102 -8.16 -1.53 -28.02
C LEU A 102 -8.10 -2.27 -29.36
N THR A 103 -8.47 -3.54 -29.38
CA THR A 103 -8.37 -4.34 -30.60
C THR A 103 -9.37 -5.47 -30.69
N THR A 104 -9.76 -5.80 -31.93
CA THR A 104 -10.51 -7.03 -32.26
C THR A 104 -9.60 -8.27 -32.29
N ASN A 105 -8.28 -8.11 -32.35
CA ASN A 105 -7.29 -9.20 -32.44
C ASN A 105 -6.24 -9.09 -31.33
N ARG A 106 -6.61 -9.56 -30.13
CA ARG A 106 -5.71 -9.54 -28.96
C ARG A 106 -4.54 -10.54 -29.10
N ASP A 107 -4.72 -11.62 -29.85
CA ASP A 107 -3.72 -12.70 -29.97
C ASP A 107 -2.44 -12.24 -30.69
N ALA A 108 -2.54 -11.14 -31.45
CA ALA A 108 -1.40 -10.43 -32.02
C ALA A 108 -0.38 -9.97 -30.95
N PHE A 109 -0.83 -9.62 -29.73
CA PHE A 109 0.02 -9.03 -28.68
C PHE A 109 0.33 -9.97 -27.52
N GLY A 110 -0.44 -11.05 -27.36
CA GLY A 110 -0.33 -11.91 -26.18
C GLY A 110 -1.30 -13.07 -26.18
N LYS A 111 -1.56 -13.63 -25.00
CA LYS A 111 -2.61 -14.64 -24.78
C LYS A 111 -3.08 -14.67 -23.34
N ASP A 112 -4.30 -15.12 -23.12
CA ASP A 112 -4.84 -15.33 -21.78
C ASP A 112 -4.19 -16.57 -21.14
N THR A 113 -3.77 -16.46 -19.89
CA THR A 113 -3.10 -17.53 -19.14
C THR A 113 -3.58 -17.61 -17.69
N LYS A 114 -3.65 -18.81 -17.14
CA LYS A 114 -3.93 -19.01 -15.71
C LYS A 114 -2.68 -18.64 -14.89
N ARG A 115 -2.88 -17.94 -13.79
CA ARG A 115 -1.84 -17.50 -12.85
C ARG A 115 -2.22 -17.85 -11.41
N LYS A 116 -1.29 -18.54 -10.74
CA LYS A 116 -1.36 -18.76 -9.29
C LYS A 116 -0.76 -17.59 -8.51
N PHE A 117 -1.40 -17.13 -7.44
CA PHE A 117 -0.94 -16.02 -6.61
C PHE A 117 -1.31 -16.18 -5.12
N GLY A 118 -0.81 -15.29 -4.26
CA GLY A 118 -1.02 -15.36 -2.80
C GLY A 118 -0.23 -16.47 -2.10
N GLY A 119 -0.29 -16.50 -0.77
CA GLY A 119 0.29 -17.53 0.09
C GLY A 119 1.76 -17.33 0.50
N PRO A 120 2.18 -17.96 1.63
CA PRO A 120 3.56 -17.97 2.13
C PRO A 120 4.53 -18.66 1.20
N SER A 121 5.83 -18.34 1.30
CA SER A 121 6.78 -18.84 0.31
C SER A 121 7.14 -20.31 0.46
N PHE A 122 7.07 -20.87 1.67
CA PHE A 122 7.22 -22.32 1.89
C PHE A 122 6.05 -23.11 1.28
N MET A 123 4.81 -22.66 1.48
CA MET A 123 3.63 -23.29 0.88
C MET A 123 3.68 -23.28 -0.65
N LYS A 124 4.27 -22.24 -1.26
CA LYS A 124 4.41 -22.19 -2.72
C LYS A 124 5.28 -23.29 -3.30
N LYS A 125 6.33 -23.69 -2.56
CA LYS A 125 7.19 -24.80 -2.99
C LYS A 125 6.46 -26.14 -2.87
N MET A 126 5.65 -26.30 -1.82
CA MET A 126 4.88 -27.52 -1.57
C MET A 126 3.68 -27.69 -2.50
N LEU A 127 2.93 -26.62 -2.78
CA LEU A 127 1.68 -26.64 -3.56
C LEU A 127 1.87 -26.35 -5.06
N GLY A 128 3.12 -26.26 -5.53
CA GLY A 128 3.42 -25.95 -6.94
C GLY A 128 2.91 -24.58 -7.40
N GLY A 129 2.81 -23.58 -6.50
CA GLY A 129 2.39 -22.22 -6.82
C GLY A 129 1.65 -21.49 -5.70
N GLY A 130 1.04 -20.34 -6.01
CA GLY A 130 0.23 -19.58 -5.05
C GLY A 130 -1.08 -20.29 -4.68
N LEU A 131 -1.65 -19.90 -3.54
CA LEU A 131 -2.91 -20.46 -3.00
C LEU A 131 -4.14 -20.20 -3.87
N TYR A 132 -4.13 -19.13 -4.66
CA TYR A 132 -5.30 -18.66 -5.42
C TYR A 132 -5.02 -18.66 -6.91
N ASN A 133 -6.06 -18.87 -7.72
CA ASN A 133 -5.99 -18.86 -9.18
C ASN A 133 -6.71 -17.65 -9.76
N THR A 134 -6.16 -17.06 -10.82
CA THR A 134 -6.83 -16.02 -11.63
C THR A 134 -6.33 -16.11 -13.06
N SER A 135 -7.02 -15.48 -14.00
CA SER A 135 -6.53 -15.28 -15.36
C SER A 135 -5.72 -13.98 -15.47
N MET A 136 -4.77 -13.95 -16.40
CA MET A 136 -4.07 -12.74 -16.82
C MET A 136 -3.78 -12.77 -18.32
N PHE A 137 -3.76 -11.59 -18.94
CA PHE A 137 -3.27 -11.44 -20.30
C PHE A 137 -1.74 -11.31 -20.28
N LYS A 138 -1.05 -12.29 -20.87
CA LYS A 138 0.41 -12.37 -20.92
C LYS A 138 0.90 -11.91 -22.29
N LEU A 139 1.82 -10.95 -22.31
CA LEU A 139 2.33 -10.38 -23.55
C LEU A 139 3.34 -11.32 -24.21
N LYS A 140 3.50 -11.20 -25.54
CA LYS A 140 4.51 -11.97 -26.29
C LYS A 140 5.92 -11.68 -25.74
N LYS A 141 6.77 -12.72 -25.77
CA LYS A 141 8.06 -12.68 -25.10
C LYS A 141 9.05 -11.80 -25.85
N LYS A 142 9.17 -11.96 -27.17
CA LYS A 142 10.03 -11.15 -28.02
C LYS A 142 9.21 -10.09 -28.75
N TRP A 143 9.89 -9.04 -29.20
CA TRP A 143 9.27 -8.00 -30.01
C TRP A 143 8.87 -8.53 -31.39
N ASP A 144 9.69 -9.40 -31.97
CA ASP A 144 9.44 -9.99 -33.29
C ASP A 144 8.23 -10.94 -33.33
N ASP A 145 7.81 -11.45 -32.17
CA ASP A 145 6.64 -12.32 -32.03
C ASP A 145 5.31 -11.53 -31.97
N VAL A 146 5.37 -10.19 -31.97
CA VAL A 146 4.18 -9.33 -31.91
C VAL A 146 3.65 -9.13 -33.33
N GLY A 147 2.49 -9.72 -33.61
CA GLY A 147 1.93 -9.78 -34.97
C GLY A 147 1.54 -8.41 -35.56
N ALA A 148 1.12 -7.47 -34.71
CA ALA A 148 0.72 -6.13 -35.09
C ALA A 148 1.64 -5.05 -34.48
N LYS A 149 2.96 -5.30 -34.51
CA LYS A 149 3.96 -4.43 -33.85
C LYS A 149 3.98 -2.99 -34.37
N GLU A 150 3.67 -2.79 -35.65
CA GLU A 150 3.59 -1.47 -36.29
C GLU A 150 2.41 -0.63 -35.75
N MET A 151 1.38 -1.28 -35.20
CA MET A 151 0.17 -0.64 -34.68
C MET A 151 0.35 -0.07 -33.27
N MET A 152 1.51 -0.28 -32.64
CA MET A 152 1.78 0.06 -31.24
C MET A 152 1.98 1.58 -30.98
N GLY A 153 1.88 2.43 -32.00
CA GLY A 153 2.01 3.88 -31.90
C GLY A 153 3.41 4.31 -31.42
N PRO A 154 3.55 4.87 -30.20
CA PRO A 154 4.84 5.34 -29.68
C PRO A 154 5.84 4.24 -29.29
N ILE A 155 5.41 2.98 -29.15
CA ILE A 155 6.29 1.85 -28.81
C ILE A 155 6.78 1.22 -30.12
N LYS A 156 8.02 1.52 -30.52
CA LYS A 156 8.58 1.14 -31.82
C LYS A 156 9.78 0.20 -31.72
N THR A 157 10.44 0.15 -30.57
CA THR A 157 11.69 -0.63 -30.40
C THR A 157 11.51 -1.82 -29.46
N ALA A 158 12.38 -2.81 -29.60
CA ALA A 158 12.41 -3.98 -28.72
C ALA A 158 12.69 -3.60 -27.24
N GLU A 159 13.48 -2.55 -26.99
CA GLU A 159 13.72 -2.04 -25.64
C GLU A 159 12.43 -1.45 -25.03
N GLN A 160 11.71 -0.63 -25.78
CA GLN A 160 10.43 -0.05 -25.33
C GLN A 160 9.41 -1.16 -25.05
N TRP A 161 9.32 -2.17 -25.92
CA TRP A 161 8.47 -3.34 -25.69
C TRP A 161 8.86 -4.11 -24.41
N ASN A 162 10.15 -4.29 -24.17
CA ASN A 162 10.64 -4.96 -22.96
C ASN A 162 10.31 -4.16 -21.69
N MET A 163 10.44 -2.83 -21.73
CA MET A 163 10.05 -1.95 -20.63
C MET A 163 8.53 -1.95 -20.42
N TYR A 164 7.75 -1.90 -21.49
CA TYR A 164 6.29 -2.00 -21.46
C TYR A 164 5.83 -3.33 -20.84
N LYS A 165 6.38 -4.46 -21.30
CA LYS A 165 6.11 -5.80 -20.74
C LYS A 165 6.51 -5.88 -19.25
N PHE A 166 7.65 -5.29 -18.89
CA PHE A 166 8.06 -5.20 -17.49
C PHE A 166 7.06 -4.38 -16.66
N ALA A 167 6.61 -3.24 -17.18
CA ALA A 167 5.64 -2.37 -16.55
C ALA A 167 4.22 -2.97 -16.52
N HIS A 168 3.91 -3.91 -17.41
CA HIS A 168 2.67 -4.66 -17.48
C HIS A 168 2.62 -5.85 -16.53
N GLU A 169 3.66 -6.70 -16.52
CA GLU A 169 3.60 -8.02 -15.88
C GLU A 169 4.26 -8.05 -14.49
N LYS A 170 5.23 -7.18 -14.24
CA LYS A 170 6.00 -7.22 -12.98
C LYS A 170 5.41 -6.23 -11.99
N LYS A 171 5.04 -6.72 -10.80
CA LYS A 171 4.53 -5.89 -9.69
C LYS A 171 5.36 -4.63 -9.40
N TYR A 172 6.67 -4.70 -9.55
CA TYR A 172 7.53 -3.53 -9.38
C TYR A 172 7.37 -2.53 -10.54
N GLY A 173 7.36 -3.01 -11.79
CA GLY A 173 7.14 -2.17 -12.96
C GLY A 173 5.77 -1.50 -12.93
N ILE A 174 4.71 -2.25 -12.59
CA ILE A 174 3.36 -1.68 -12.42
C ILE A 174 3.39 -0.60 -11.33
N ASN A 175 3.74 -0.96 -10.09
CA ASN A 175 3.68 0.01 -8.98
C ASN A 175 4.63 1.21 -9.12
N THR A 176 5.64 1.15 -10.00
CA THR A 176 6.59 2.24 -10.23
C THR A 176 6.25 3.02 -11.49
N ILE A 177 5.90 2.39 -12.60
CA ILE A 177 5.75 3.02 -13.92
C ILE A 177 4.26 3.13 -14.31
N VAL A 178 3.51 2.03 -14.31
CA VAL A 178 2.10 1.98 -14.78
C VAL A 178 1.11 1.87 -13.62
N LYS A 179 0.30 2.90 -13.41
CA LYS A 179 -0.52 2.99 -12.19
C LYS A 179 -1.85 2.26 -12.25
N GLU A 180 -2.41 2.03 -13.44
CA GLU A 180 -3.64 1.26 -13.61
C GLU A 180 -3.37 -0.25 -13.62
N GLY A 181 -3.24 -0.82 -12.42
CA GLY A 181 -3.08 -2.26 -12.22
C GLY A 181 -4.41 -2.98 -12.00
N ASN A 182 -4.63 -4.08 -12.72
CA ASN A 182 -5.66 -5.07 -12.44
C ASN A 182 -5.31 -5.87 -11.18
N LYS A 183 -6.16 -5.81 -10.16
CA LYS A 183 -5.90 -6.40 -8.83
C LYS A 183 -6.94 -7.45 -8.47
N LYS A 184 -6.51 -8.47 -7.72
CA LYS A 184 -7.37 -9.35 -6.90
C LYS A 184 -6.94 -9.19 -5.44
N GLY A 185 -7.81 -8.65 -4.60
CA GLY A 185 -7.43 -8.13 -3.27
C GLY A 185 -6.28 -7.11 -3.39
N LYS A 186 -5.23 -7.26 -2.59
CA LYS A 186 -4.00 -6.42 -2.66
C LYS A 186 -2.98 -6.88 -3.72
N VAL A 187 -3.27 -7.95 -4.45
CA VAL A 187 -2.32 -8.53 -5.39
C VAL A 187 -2.58 -7.96 -6.77
N VAL A 188 -1.64 -7.13 -7.22
CA VAL A 188 -1.57 -6.69 -8.61
C VAL A 188 -1.23 -7.90 -9.48
N ILE A 189 -2.10 -8.18 -10.44
CA ILE A 189 -1.92 -9.25 -11.40
C ILE A 189 -1.11 -8.69 -12.58
N PHE A 190 -1.65 -7.74 -13.32
CA PHE A 190 -1.00 -7.09 -14.47
C PHE A 190 -1.57 -5.68 -14.69
N ALA A 191 -1.01 -4.88 -15.60
CA ALA A 191 -1.55 -3.56 -15.93
C ALA A 191 -2.73 -3.64 -16.91
N ARG A 192 -3.66 -2.69 -16.87
CA ARG A 192 -4.69 -2.58 -17.91
C ARG A 192 -4.02 -2.02 -19.16
N SER A 193 -3.97 -2.81 -20.24
CA SER A 193 -3.18 -2.43 -21.41
C SER A 193 -3.80 -2.88 -22.73
N VAL A 194 -3.79 -4.17 -23.07
CA VAL A 194 -4.43 -4.70 -24.28
C VAL A 194 -5.85 -5.12 -23.94
N LEU A 195 -6.82 -4.47 -24.58
CA LEU A 195 -8.24 -4.53 -24.28
C LEU A 195 -9.02 -5.09 -25.46
N GLY A 196 -9.92 -6.02 -25.14
CA GLY A 196 -10.94 -6.50 -26.07
C GLY A 196 -12.29 -5.92 -25.74
N ASP A 197 -13.32 -6.41 -26.43
CA ASP A 197 -14.69 -6.09 -26.11
C ASP A 197 -15.11 -6.69 -24.74
N ALA A 198 -15.96 -5.99 -24.00
CA ALA A 198 -16.46 -6.46 -22.70
C ALA A 198 -17.21 -7.80 -22.79
N SER A 199 -17.77 -8.16 -23.96
CA SER A 199 -18.41 -9.46 -24.20
C SER A 199 -17.48 -10.66 -24.04
N THR A 200 -16.16 -10.46 -24.07
CA THR A 200 -15.16 -11.52 -23.79
C THR A 200 -15.26 -12.09 -22.36
N GLY A 201 -16.01 -11.45 -21.45
CA GLY A 201 -16.18 -11.89 -20.06
C GLY A 201 -14.97 -11.65 -19.16
N ASN A 202 -13.87 -11.14 -19.72
CA ASN A 202 -12.64 -10.84 -19.00
C ASN A 202 -12.82 -9.62 -18.10
N TYR A 203 -12.42 -9.73 -16.83
CA TYR A 203 -12.69 -8.67 -15.84
C TYR A 203 -11.93 -7.36 -16.11
N TRP A 204 -10.88 -7.38 -16.93
CA TRP A 204 -10.09 -6.21 -17.31
C TRP A 204 -10.61 -5.49 -18.57
N ASP A 205 -11.48 -6.14 -19.34
CA ASP A 205 -12.17 -5.57 -20.51
C ASP A 205 -13.46 -4.84 -20.10
N LYS A 206 -13.80 -4.83 -18.80
CA LYS A 206 -14.97 -4.13 -18.27
C LYS A 206 -14.94 -2.63 -18.59
N GLY A 207 -16.01 -2.13 -19.19
CA GLY A 207 -16.12 -0.73 -19.61
C GLY A 207 -15.31 -0.41 -20.86
N THR A 208 -15.04 -1.42 -21.69
CA THR A 208 -14.54 -1.29 -23.06
C THR A 208 -15.58 -1.88 -24.02
N SER A 209 -15.90 -1.17 -25.09
CA SER A 209 -16.82 -1.60 -26.15
C SER A 209 -16.12 -1.43 -27.49
N ILE A 210 -16.10 -2.46 -28.32
CA ILE A 210 -15.45 -2.44 -29.63
C ILE A 210 -16.43 -3.01 -30.65
N LYS A 211 -16.94 -2.13 -31.52
CA LYS A 211 -17.79 -2.48 -32.66
C LYS A 211 -17.04 -2.16 -33.94
N LEU A 212 -16.80 -3.17 -34.76
CA LEU A 212 -16.20 -3.05 -36.08
C LEU A 212 -17.11 -3.75 -37.07
N ASN A 213 -17.59 -3.03 -38.08
CA ASN A 213 -18.16 -3.65 -39.26
C ASN A 213 -17.01 -3.97 -40.22
N LYS A 214 -16.74 -5.27 -40.42
CA LYS A 214 -15.63 -5.72 -41.28
C LYS A 214 -15.90 -5.50 -42.77
N GLU A 215 -17.17 -5.39 -43.19
CA GLU A 215 -17.55 -5.25 -44.59
C GLU A 215 -17.24 -3.85 -45.14
N ASP A 216 -17.57 -2.80 -44.38
CA ASP A 216 -17.34 -1.41 -44.77
C ASP A 216 -16.16 -0.75 -44.04
N GLY A 217 -15.61 -1.40 -43.00
CA GLY A 217 -14.51 -0.89 -42.19
C GLY A 217 -14.91 0.18 -41.17
N THR A 218 -16.20 0.47 -41.00
CA THR A 218 -16.67 1.44 -40.00
C THR A 218 -16.54 0.87 -38.59
N PHE A 219 -16.08 1.71 -37.66
CA PHE A 219 -15.91 1.28 -36.28
C PHE A 219 -16.38 2.32 -35.26
N THR A 220 -16.73 1.82 -34.08
CA THR A 220 -16.94 2.60 -32.87
C THR A 220 -16.30 1.83 -31.72
N ALA A 221 -15.28 2.44 -31.11
CA ALA A 221 -14.64 1.91 -29.92
C ALA A 221 -14.79 2.89 -28.77
N SER A 222 -15.13 2.41 -27.58
CA SER A 222 -15.13 3.23 -26.38
C SER A 222 -14.44 2.52 -25.22
N PHE A 223 -13.83 3.31 -24.33
CA PHE A 223 -13.32 2.80 -23.07
C PHE A 223 -13.35 3.87 -21.98
N LYS A 224 -13.47 3.43 -20.73
CA LYS A 224 -13.31 4.31 -19.58
C LYS A 224 -11.83 4.58 -19.31
N THR A 225 -11.48 5.87 -19.29
CA THR A 225 -10.16 6.33 -18.85
C THR A 225 -9.89 5.90 -17.41
N PHE A 226 -8.61 5.82 -17.03
CA PHE A 226 -8.27 5.50 -15.66
C PHE A 226 -8.87 6.57 -14.72
N ARG A 227 -9.72 6.15 -13.79
CA ARG A 227 -10.38 7.04 -12.80
C ARG A 227 -9.39 7.86 -11.96
N HIS A 228 -8.12 7.49 -11.96
CA HIS A 228 -7.04 8.16 -11.24
C HIS A 228 -5.90 8.62 -12.17
N THR A 229 -6.24 8.91 -13.42
CA THR A 229 -5.37 9.68 -14.33
C THR A 229 -5.03 11.03 -13.69
N PRO A 230 -3.76 11.46 -13.66
CA PRO A 230 -3.41 12.77 -13.12
C PRO A 230 -4.14 13.92 -13.83
N PRO A 231 -4.40 15.04 -13.14
CA PRO A 231 -4.98 16.23 -13.77
C PRO A 231 -4.17 16.68 -14.98
N ASN A 232 -4.86 17.13 -16.02
CA ASN A 232 -4.29 17.71 -17.23
C ASN A 232 -3.31 16.77 -17.95
N THR A 233 -3.65 15.48 -18.01
CA THR A 233 -2.84 14.48 -18.72
C THR A 233 -3.30 14.38 -20.17
N GLY A 234 -2.40 14.69 -21.11
CA GLY A 234 -2.65 14.51 -22.54
C GLY A 234 -2.49 13.06 -22.99
N PHE A 235 -3.30 12.66 -23.97
CA PHE A 235 -3.25 11.38 -24.65
C PHE A 235 -3.26 11.59 -26.16
N ASP A 236 -2.46 10.79 -26.86
CA ASP A 236 -2.46 10.67 -28.31
C ASP A 236 -3.16 9.35 -28.70
N VAL A 237 -3.99 9.43 -29.74
CA VAL A 237 -4.73 8.30 -30.30
C VAL A 237 -4.15 7.96 -31.66
N TYR A 238 -3.84 6.68 -31.84
CA TYR A 238 -3.38 6.13 -33.11
C TYR A 238 -4.37 5.05 -33.53
N VAL A 239 -4.82 5.10 -34.78
CA VAL A 239 -5.68 4.07 -35.39
C VAL A 239 -4.87 3.39 -36.49
N ASN A 240 -4.71 2.07 -36.37
CA ASN A 240 -3.90 1.24 -37.27
C ASN A 240 -2.50 1.85 -37.56
N GLY A 241 -1.85 2.37 -36.51
CA GLY A 241 -0.48 2.89 -36.56
C GLY A 241 -0.37 4.38 -36.87
N GLU A 242 -1.40 5.00 -37.45
CA GLU A 242 -1.42 6.42 -37.79
C GLU A 242 -2.02 7.27 -36.68
N LYS A 243 -1.44 8.44 -36.40
CA LYS A 243 -1.97 9.35 -35.37
C LYS A 243 -3.25 10.00 -35.88
N SER A 244 -4.37 9.78 -35.18
CA SER A 244 -5.68 10.30 -35.58
C SER A 244 -6.18 11.47 -34.73
N GLY A 245 -5.54 11.72 -33.58
CA GLY A 245 -5.90 12.87 -32.74
C GLY A 245 -5.30 12.81 -31.34
N SER A 246 -5.69 13.79 -30.51
CA SER A 246 -5.26 13.89 -29.13
C SER A 246 -6.40 14.42 -28.26
N TYR A 247 -6.41 14.05 -26.98
CA TYR A 247 -7.35 14.58 -25.99
C TYR A 247 -6.67 14.78 -24.64
N VAL A 248 -7.31 15.56 -23.77
CA VAL A 248 -6.81 15.84 -22.41
C VAL A 248 -7.77 15.30 -21.36
N VAL A 249 -7.21 14.64 -20.35
CA VAL A 249 -7.95 14.22 -19.16
C VAL A 249 -7.78 15.27 -18.06
N GLU A 250 -8.87 15.95 -17.73
CA GLU A 250 -8.96 16.99 -16.71
C GLU A 250 -9.29 16.40 -15.31
N LYS A 251 -9.19 17.26 -14.30
CA LYS A 251 -9.40 16.88 -12.90
C LYS A 251 -10.83 16.40 -12.63
N ASN A 252 -10.97 15.37 -11.80
CA ASN A 252 -12.24 14.88 -11.29
C ASN A 252 -12.25 14.85 -9.75
N GLY A 253 -12.29 16.03 -9.12
CA GLY A 253 -12.26 16.20 -7.66
C GLY A 253 -10.87 16.48 -7.09
N PHE A 254 -10.67 16.17 -5.81
CA PHE A 254 -9.41 16.43 -5.09
C PHE A 254 -8.31 15.42 -5.49
N TRP A 255 -7.19 15.92 -6.01
CA TRP A 255 -6.05 15.10 -6.42
C TRP A 255 -5.03 14.94 -5.30
N LEU A 256 -4.88 13.73 -4.78
CA LEU A 256 -3.84 13.40 -3.82
C LEU A 256 -2.55 13.03 -4.57
N ALA A 257 -1.66 14.00 -4.76
CA ALA A 257 -0.58 13.88 -5.72
C ALA A 257 0.42 12.75 -5.40
N LYS A 258 0.91 12.66 -4.16
CA LYS A 258 1.78 11.53 -3.74
C LYS A 258 1.02 10.21 -3.56
N GLY A 259 -0.30 10.26 -3.41
CA GLY A 259 -1.16 9.08 -3.41
C GLY A 259 -1.49 8.55 -4.81
N TYR A 260 -1.28 9.39 -5.83
CA TYR A 260 -1.62 9.18 -7.23
C TYR A 260 -3.07 8.72 -7.41
N ARG A 261 -4.01 9.45 -6.79
CA ARG A 261 -5.45 9.22 -6.98
C ARG A 261 -6.31 10.43 -6.63
N TYR A 262 -7.52 10.44 -7.18
CA TYR A 262 -8.59 11.30 -6.67
C TYR A 262 -9.24 10.66 -5.44
N MET A 263 -9.33 11.42 -4.36
CA MET A 263 -9.97 10.98 -3.13
C MET A 263 -10.22 12.18 -2.19
N ASN A 264 -11.33 12.15 -1.45
CA ASN A 264 -11.56 13.09 -0.36
C ASN A 264 -10.66 12.77 0.85
N PRO A 265 -9.79 13.71 1.32
CA PRO A 265 -8.93 13.51 2.49
C PRO A 265 -9.67 13.15 3.78
N LEU A 266 -10.96 13.47 3.91
CA LEU A 266 -11.76 13.13 5.09
C LEU A 266 -11.79 11.62 5.37
N TRP A 267 -11.77 10.77 4.34
CA TRP A 267 -11.66 9.32 4.52
C TRP A 267 -10.38 8.90 5.25
N VAL A 268 -9.29 9.63 5.04
CA VAL A 268 -8.02 9.40 5.74
C VAL A 268 -8.14 9.82 7.20
N THR A 269 -8.77 10.97 7.47
CA THR A 269 -9.00 11.44 8.83
C THR A 269 -9.89 10.48 9.61
N ILE A 270 -11.02 10.05 9.04
CA ILE A 270 -11.94 9.09 9.68
C ILE A 270 -11.21 7.77 9.97
N GLY A 271 -10.45 7.26 9.00
CA GLY A 271 -9.61 6.09 9.19
C GLY A 271 -8.58 6.27 10.30
N ALA A 272 -7.91 7.43 10.35
CA ALA A 272 -6.94 7.75 11.39
C ALA A 272 -7.59 7.89 12.78
N ILE A 273 -8.82 8.40 12.89
CA ILE A 273 -9.58 8.40 14.14
C ILE A 273 -9.88 6.97 14.60
N ALA A 274 -10.42 6.13 13.71
CA ALA A 274 -10.75 4.75 14.05
C ALA A 274 -9.50 3.94 14.44
N VAL A 275 -8.45 3.99 13.61
CA VAL A 275 -7.19 3.28 13.88
C VAL A 275 -6.46 3.87 15.09
N GLY A 276 -6.48 5.20 15.27
CA GLY A 276 -5.89 5.87 16.44
C GLY A 276 -6.59 5.52 17.75
N THR A 277 -7.93 5.43 17.73
CA THR A 277 -8.75 4.97 18.86
C THR A 277 -8.37 3.55 19.26
N TYR A 278 -8.34 2.66 18.27
CA TYR A 278 -7.91 1.28 18.46
C TYR A 278 -6.47 1.21 19.00
N PHE A 279 -5.55 1.95 18.38
CA PHE A 279 -4.13 1.93 18.71
C PHE A 279 -3.86 2.44 20.12
N SER A 280 -4.51 3.50 20.56
CA SER A 280 -4.34 4.02 21.93
C SER A 280 -5.02 3.17 23.00
N MET A 281 -6.04 2.40 22.63
CA MET A 281 -6.71 1.47 23.53
C MET A 281 -5.87 0.20 23.78
N ILE A 282 -5.27 -0.34 22.72
CA ILE A 282 -4.56 -1.64 22.76
C ILE A 282 -3.04 -1.47 22.83
N GLY A 283 -2.50 -0.31 22.45
CA GLY A 283 -1.07 0.00 22.46
C GLY A 283 -0.26 -0.71 21.38
N ALA A 284 -0.91 -1.34 20.39
CA ALA A 284 -0.27 -2.19 19.39
C ALA A 284 -0.79 -1.94 17.96
N ALA A 285 0.08 -2.18 16.96
CA ALA A 285 -0.26 -2.27 15.54
C ALA A 285 -0.75 -1.00 14.81
N GLY A 286 -0.70 0.20 15.41
CA GLY A 286 -1.26 1.43 14.82
C GLY A 286 -0.80 1.73 13.39
N GLY A 287 0.50 1.86 13.15
CA GLY A 287 1.03 2.19 11.80
C GLY A 287 0.78 1.08 10.77
N MET A 288 0.65 -0.16 11.24
CA MET A 288 0.39 -1.35 10.43
C MET A 288 -1.07 -1.41 9.97
N LEU A 289 -1.99 -1.12 10.89
CA LEU A 289 -3.42 -0.99 10.64
C LEU A 289 -3.71 0.25 9.79
N MET A 290 -2.98 1.36 10.01
CA MET A 290 -3.10 2.54 9.14
C MET A 290 -2.65 2.22 7.72
N GLY A 291 -1.52 1.52 7.56
CA GLY A 291 -1.09 1.03 6.25
C GLY A 291 -2.04 -0.01 5.64
N ALA A 292 -2.81 -0.74 6.45
CA ALA A 292 -3.86 -1.64 5.99
C ALA A 292 -5.07 -0.86 5.46
N PHE A 293 -5.58 0.06 6.26
CA PHE A 293 -6.65 0.98 5.90
C PHE A 293 -6.30 1.74 4.62
N GLN A 294 -5.08 2.27 4.55
CA GLN A 294 -4.64 3.00 3.37
C GLN A 294 -4.53 2.15 2.11
N ALA A 295 -4.19 0.86 2.24
CA ALA A 295 -4.10 -0.02 1.09
C ALA A 295 -5.47 -0.52 0.62
N LEU A 296 -6.41 -0.74 1.55
CA LEU A 296 -7.72 -1.32 1.27
C LEU A 296 -8.75 -0.27 0.84
N VAL A 297 -8.86 0.80 1.63
CA VAL A 297 -9.86 1.86 1.45
C VAL A 297 -9.28 2.96 0.55
N VAL A 298 -8.10 3.46 0.93
CA VAL A 298 -7.45 4.60 0.28
C VAL A 298 -6.63 4.18 -0.95
N GLN A 299 -6.37 2.89 -1.19
CA GLN A 299 -5.75 2.30 -2.39
C GLN A 299 -4.61 3.10 -3.05
N THR A 300 -3.76 3.73 -2.26
CA THR A 300 -2.70 4.63 -2.74
C THR A 300 -1.64 3.91 -3.57
N ALA A 301 -1.18 4.57 -4.64
CA ALA A 301 -0.32 3.96 -5.67
C ALA A 301 1.08 4.60 -5.80
N GLY A 302 1.35 5.71 -5.11
CA GLY A 302 2.60 6.47 -5.25
C GLY A 302 2.69 7.15 -6.62
N PRO A 303 3.47 8.23 -6.78
CA PRO A 303 3.61 8.89 -8.07
C PRO A 303 4.44 8.07 -9.06
N ILE A 304 4.38 8.43 -10.34
CA ILE A 304 5.15 7.73 -11.37
C ILE A 304 6.64 7.85 -11.06
N GLY A 305 7.30 6.70 -11.14
CA GLY A 305 8.69 6.40 -10.82
C GLY A 305 9.01 6.23 -9.31
N ILE A 306 8.03 6.42 -8.40
CA ILE A 306 8.18 6.09 -6.96
C ILE A 306 7.16 5.02 -6.55
N ASN A 307 7.62 3.99 -5.84
CA ASN A 307 6.73 2.94 -5.37
C ASN A 307 5.82 3.42 -4.23
N ALA A 308 4.51 3.15 -4.32
CA ALA A 308 3.51 3.47 -3.29
C ALA A 308 3.96 3.20 -1.84
N ALA A 309 4.57 2.03 -1.62
CA ALA A 309 4.96 1.60 -0.29
C ALA A 309 5.97 2.54 0.37
N ASN A 310 6.81 3.21 -0.42
CA ASN A 310 7.85 4.10 0.09
C ASN A 310 7.33 5.51 0.39
N VAL A 311 6.17 5.87 -0.17
CA VAL A 311 5.53 7.18 0.04
C VAL A 311 4.56 7.17 1.23
N LEU A 312 3.95 6.01 1.52
CA LEU A 312 2.91 5.89 2.53
C LEU A 312 3.44 5.60 3.93
N ARG A 313 4.54 4.85 4.03
CA ARG A 313 5.14 4.51 5.33
C ARG A 313 5.51 5.76 6.15
N PRO A 314 6.13 6.81 5.57
CA PRO A 314 6.43 8.04 6.31
C PRO A 314 5.18 8.72 6.87
N SER A 315 4.10 8.82 6.08
CA SER A 315 2.84 9.43 6.54
C SER A 315 2.14 8.60 7.62
N ASN A 316 2.22 7.27 7.57
CA ASN A 316 1.60 6.39 8.57
C ASN A 316 2.27 6.45 9.94
N ILE A 317 3.54 6.86 10.00
CA ILE A 317 4.25 7.09 11.27
C ILE A 317 3.64 8.26 12.04
N ALA A 318 3.02 9.21 11.34
CA ALA A 318 2.32 10.31 12.01
C ALA A 318 1.23 9.77 12.95
N LEU A 319 0.52 8.69 12.57
CA LEU A 319 -0.48 8.09 13.44
C LEU A 319 0.16 7.57 14.73
N THR A 320 1.27 6.83 14.60
CA THR A 320 1.95 6.21 15.74
C THR A 320 2.70 7.20 16.62
N LEU A 321 2.85 8.45 16.17
CA LEU A 321 3.41 9.53 16.97
C LEU A 321 2.31 10.36 17.66
N PHE A 322 1.29 10.79 16.92
CA PHE A 322 0.30 11.74 17.41
C PHE A 322 -0.88 11.09 18.15
N SER A 323 -1.19 9.82 17.87
CA SER A 323 -2.20 9.11 18.64
C SER A 323 -1.80 8.89 20.10
N PRO A 324 -0.57 8.43 20.42
CA PRO A 324 -0.06 8.44 21.78
C PRO A 324 -0.16 9.80 22.46
N LEU A 325 0.23 10.88 21.77
CA LEU A 325 0.16 12.24 22.33
C LEU A 325 -1.29 12.64 22.69
N GLY A 326 -2.27 12.27 21.87
CA GLY A 326 -3.68 12.49 22.18
C GLY A 326 -4.17 11.71 23.41
N SER A 327 -3.63 10.50 23.64
CA SER A 327 -3.93 9.69 24.83
C SER A 327 -3.12 10.09 26.08
N PHE A 328 -2.01 10.80 25.89
CA PHE A 328 -0.97 10.99 26.90
C PHE A 328 -1.46 11.75 28.12
N TYR A 329 -2.13 12.89 27.92
CA TYR A 329 -2.63 13.70 29.03
C TYR A 329 -3.51 12.88 29.98
N ARG A 330 -4.39 12.04 29.40
CA ARG A 330 -5.30 11.22 30.20
C ARG A 330 -4.57 10.11 30.95
N PHE A 331 -3.70 9.36 30.29
CA PHE A 331 -2.96 8.28 30.94
C PHE A 331 -1.92 8.76 31.95
N ALA A 332 -1.20 9.85 31.65
CA ALA A 332 -0.10 10.34 32.46
C ALA A 332 -0.57 11.28 33.59
N VAL A 333 -1.47 12.22 33.30
CA VAL A 333 -1.85 13.29 34.25
C VAL A 333 -3.16 12.98 34.96
N VAL A 334 -4.22 12.65 34.21
CA VAL A 334 -5.56 12.43 34.79
C VAL A 334 -5.62 11.12 35.57
N GLU A 335 -5.08 10.04 35.02
CA GLU A 335 -5.22 8.70 35.59
C GLU A 335 -3.94 8.18 36.24
N LYS A 336 -2.81 8.85 36.01
CA LYS A 336 -1.50 8.52 36.60
C LYS A 336 -1.14 7.03 36.44
N ARG A 337 -1.36 6.47 35.24
CA ARG A 337 -1.15 5.04 34.91
C ARG A 337 0.18 4.75 34.19
N VAL A 338 1.10 5.72 34.20
CA VAL A 338 2.38 5.63 33.51
C VAL A 338 3.50 5.27 34.49
N ALA A 339 4.12 4.10 34.30
CA ALA A 339 5.35 3.75 35.01
C ALA A 339 6.55 4.41 34.32
N TRP A 340 6.87 5.64 34.71
CA TRP A 340 7.87 6.48 34.05
C TRP A 340 9.26 5.85 33.90
N PRO A 341 9.88 5.26 34.94
CA PRO A 341 11.22 4.68 34.81
C PRO A 341 11.27 3.58 33.74
N VAL A 342 10.22 2.77 33.65
CA VAL A 342 10.09 1.70 32.67
C VAL A 342 9.85 2.27 31.28
N GLY A 343 8.96 3.25 31.14
CA GLY A 343 8.64 3.89 29.87
C GLY A 343 9.84 4.60 29.24
N ILE A 344 10.60 5.34 30.05
CA ILE A 344 11.81 6.04 29.60
C ILE A 344 12.90 5.03 29.22
N SER A 345 13.17 4.05 30.09
CA SER A 345 14.20 3.03 29.82
C SER A 345 13.89 2.25 28.54
N PHE A 346 12.62 1.86 28.35
CA PHE A 346 12.20 1.14 27.16
C PHE A 346 12.27 2.01 25.91
N GLY A 347 11.80 3.27 25.98
CA GLY A 347 11.86 4.23 24.90
C GLY A 347 13.29 4.54 24.45
N ALA A 348 14.21 4.73 25.40
CA ALA A 348 15.63 4.92 25.14
C ALA A 348 16.24 3.70 24.44
N GLY A 349 15.96 2.50 24.94
CA GLY A 349 16.38 1.25 24.31
C GLY A 349 15.89 1.13 22.86
N ILE A 350 14.61 1.43 22.61
CA ILE A 350 14.03 1.42 21.27
C ILE A 350 14.67 2.45 20.36
N PHE A 351 14.95 3.66 20.86
CA PHE A 351 15.60 4.71 20.10
C PHE A 351 17.00 4.27 19.64
N ILE A 352 17.81 3.72 20.57
CA ILE A 352 19.15 3.17 20.29
C ILE A 352 19.07 2.00 19.30
N GLY A 353 18.23 1.00 19.58
CA GLY A 353 18.08 -0.18 18.73
C GLY A 353 17.56 0.15 17.34
N SER A 354 16.62 1.09 17.23
CA SER A 354 16.08 1.48 15.94
C SER A 354 17.05 2.32 15.14
N ILE A 355 17.61 3.42 15.67
CA ILE A 355 18.44 4.34 14.87
C ILE A 355 19.83 3.75 14.60
N TRP A 356 20.46 3.16 15.62
CA TRP A 356 21.87 2.81 15.58
C TRP A 356 22.10 1.38 15.09
N LEU A 357 21.45 0.38 15.71
CA LEU A 357 21.73 -1.03 15.42
C LEU A 357 20.88 -1.60 14.28
N GLY A 358 19.65 -1.12 14.10
CA GLY A 358 18.73 -1.61 13.08
C GLY A 358 19.20 -1.39 11.65
N THR A 359 19.98 -0.33 11.39
CA THR A 359 20.59 -0.05 10.08
C THR A 359 21.57 -1.14 9.66
N TYR A 360 22.36 -1.68 10.58
CA TYR A 360 23.31 -2.76 10.29
C TYR A 360 22.61 -4.10 10.06
N VAL A 361 21.68 -4.47 10.95
CA VAL A 361 20.97 -5.78 10.86
C VAL A 361 20.17 -5.91 9.56
N THR A 362 19.58 -4.81 9.09
CA THR A 362 18.81 -4.79 7.83
C THR A 362 19.63 -5.03 6.57
N GLN A 363 20.97 -4.90 6.64
CA GLN A 363 21.85 -5.20 5.52
C GLN A 363 22.12 -6.70 5.36
N TYR A 364 22.12 -7.46 6.45
CA TYR A 364 22.46 -8.89 6.47
C TYR A 364 21.24 -9.81 6.36
N VAL A 365 20.06 -9.38 6.82
CA VAL A 365 18.85 -10.22 6.80
C VAL A 365 17.97 -9.90 5.58
N SER A 366 17.72 -10.91 4.74
CA SER A 366 16.81 -10.73 3.60
C SER A 366 15.39 -10.37 4.05
N MET A 367 14.83 -9.29 3.51
CA MET A 367 13.48 -8.79 3.81
C MET A 367 12.35 -9.83 3.63
N LYS A 368 12.60 -10.90 2.87
CA LYS A 368 11.65 -11.99 2.65
C LYS A 368 11.62 -12.95 3.84
N ALA A 369 12.76 -13.51 4.22
CA ALA A 369 12.88 -14.42 5.36
C ALA A 369 12.45 -13.72 6.66
N TYR A 370 12.85 -12.46 6.79
CA TYR A 370 12.52 -11.62 7.94
C TYR A 370 11.01 -11.49 8.21
N LYS A 371 10.20 -11.31 7.16
CA LYS A 371 8.72 -11.23 7.27
C LYS A 371 8.09 -12.53 7.75
N GLU A 372 8.66 -13.66 7.35
CA GLU A 372 8.15 -14.98 7.72
C GLU A 372 8.47 -15.27 9.20
N TYR A 373 9.70 -15.01 9.66
CA TYR A 373 10.08 -15.14 11.07
C TYR A 373 9.26 -14.22 12.00
N LEU A 374 9.02 -12.97 11.60
CA LEU A 374 8.14 -12.10 12.40
C LEU A 374 6.71 -12.62 12.42
N GLY A 375 6.20 -13.11 11.29
CA GLY A 375 4.88 -13.75 11.27
C GLY A 375 4.76 -14.84 12.34
N ILE A 376 5.75 -15.73 12.39
CA ILE A 376 5.82 -16.79 13.42
C ILE A 376 5.87 -16.19 14.82
N LEU A 377 6.75 -15.21 15.08
CA LEU A 377 6.85 -14.55 16.40
C LEU A 377 5.52 -13.94 16.85
N VAL A 378 4.82 -13.25 15.95
CA VAL A 378 3.53 -12.61 16.21
C VAL A 378 2.46 -13.65 16.52
N VAL A 379 2.44 -14.78 15.81
CA VAL A 379 1.49 -15.87 16.09
C VAL A 379 1.79 -16.52 17.45
N LEU A 380 3.07 -16.73 17.78
CA LEU A 380 3.49 -17.27 19.07
C LEU A 380 3.09 -16.33 20.21
N MET A 381 3.27 -15.01 20.03
CA MET A 381 2.79 -14.01 20.99
C MET A 381 1.26 -13.99 21.11
N GLY A 382 0.54 -14.16 19.99
CA GLY A 382 -0.91 -14.29 19.97
C GLY A 382 -1.39 -15.49 20.78
N ILE A 383 -0.83 -16.67 20.50
CA ILE A 383 -1.11 -17.92 21.23
C ILE A 383 -0.76 -17.76 22.71
N LYS A 384 0.43 -17.21 23.04
CA LYS A 384 0.84 -16.98 24.43
C LYS A 384 -0.13 -16.03 25.15
N THR A 385 -0.57 -14.96 24.48
CA THR A 385 -1.58 -14.03 25.03
C THR A 385 -2.90 -14.75 25.33
N LEU A 386 -3.33 -15.69 24.47
CA LEU A 386 -4.50 -16.53 24.73
C LEU A 386 -4.27 -17.51 25.90
N MET A 387 -3.10 -18.14 25.98
CA MET A 387 -2.74 -19.05 27.07
C MET A 387 -2.75 -18.36 28.43
N GLU A 388 -2.40 -17.07 28.49
CA GLU A 388 -2.45 -16.28 29.72
C GLU A 388 -3.85 -16.01 30.25
N MET A 389 -4.87 -16.17 29.40
CA MET A 389 -6.26 -16.04 29.78
C MET A 389 -6.85 -17.34 30.36
N THR A 390 -6.10 -18.45 30.31
CA THR A 390 -6.57 -19.72 30.87
C THR A 390 -6.70 -19.65 32.39
N PRO A 391 -7.65 -20.39 33.01
CA PRO A 391 -7.83 -20.41 34.46
C PRO A 391 -6.55 -20.78 35.22
N ALA A 392 -5.78 -21.73 34.68
CA ALA A 392 -4.50 -22.16 35.26
C ALA A 392 -3.45 -21.03 35.29
N ALA A 393 -3.31 -20.27 34.20
CA ALA A 393 -2.39 -19.14 34.14
C ALA A 393 -2.85 -17.97 35.02
N MET A 394 -4.16 -17.69 35.06
CA MET A 394 -4.74 -16.64 35.92
C MET A 394 -4.57 -16.95 37.40
N ASN A 395 -4.68 -18.22 37.81
CA ASN A 395 -4.43 -18.63 39.19
C ASN A 395 -2.97 -18.46 39.61
N LYS A 396 -2.02 -18.59 38.69
CA LYS A 396 -0.60 -18.27 38.93
C LYS A 396 -0.34 -16.76 39.03
N ARG A 397 -1.17 -15.94 38.38
CA ARG A 397 -1.05 -14.46 38.36
C ARG A 397 -2.03 -13.80 39.34
N LYS A 398 -1.84 -14.08 40.63
CA LYS A 398 -2.73 -13.62 41.74
C LYS A 398 -3.02 -12.11 41.67
N ASN A 399 -2.00 -11.27 41.47
CA ASN A 399 -2.12 -9.82 41.43
C ASN A 399 -3.01 -9.34 40.26
N ILE A 400 -2.88 -9.96 39.06
CA ILE A 400 -3.74 -9.64 37.91
C ILE A 400 -5.17 -10.11 38.15
N LYS A 401 -5.36 -11.30 38.74
CA LYS A 401 -6.68 -11.84 39.07
C LYS A 401 -7.40 -10.93 40.08
N ALA A 402 -6.73 -10.54 41.16
CA ALA A 402 -7.26 -9.64 42.17
C ALA A 402 -7.59 -8.25 41.59
N MET A 403 -6.71 -7.68 40.77
CA MET A 403 -6.97 -6.41 40.07
C MET A 403 -8.20 -6.51 39.16
N THR A 404 -8.32 -7.60 38.39
CA THR A 404 -9.46 -7.82 37.49
C THR A 404 -10.79 -7.90 38.26
N GLN A 405 -10.80 -8.56 39.42
CA GLN A 405 -11.97 -8.62 40.30
C GLN A 405 -12.35 -7.24 40.84
N LYS A 406 -11.38 -6.47 41.32
CA LYS A 406 -11.58 -5.09 41.80
C LYS A 406 -12.11 -4.17 40.69
N PHE A 407 -11.57 -4.27 39.49
CA PHE A 407 -12.06 -3.55 38.32
C PHE A 407 -13.51 -3.91 37.99
N ASN A 408 -13.84 -5.20 37.92
CA ASN A 408 -15.22 -5.64 37.62
C ASN A 408 -16.22 -5.18 38.69
N ALA A 409 -15.82 -5.18 39.96
CA ALA A 409 -16.63 -4.63 41.05
C ALA A 409 -16.86 -3.12 40.89
N ALA A 410 -15.83 -2.36 40.53
CA ALA A 410 -15.95 -0.92 40.25
C ALA A 410 -16.84 -0.63 39.04
N VAL A 411 -16.77 -1.44 37.98
CA VAL A 411 -17.66 -1.36 36.81
C VAL A 411 -19.12 -1.60 37.22
N LYS A 412 -19.37 -2.63 38.03
CA LYS A 412 -20.71 -2.96 38.53
C LYS A 412 -21.28 -1.79 39.35
N LYS A 413 -20.50 -1.27 40.30
CA LYS A 413 -20.88 -0.12 41.12
C LYS A 413 -21.19 1.11 40.27
N ALA A 414 -20.34 1.43 39.29
CA ALA A 414 -20.56 2.57 38.39
C ALA A 414 -21.85 2.42 37.56
N LYS A 415 -22.18 1.20 37.12
CA LYS A 415 -23.43 0.91 36.40
C LYS A 415 -24.66 1.08 37.30
N GLU A 416 -24.56 0.69 38.56
CA GLU A 416 -25.63 0.84 39.56
C GLU A 416 -25.85 2.32 39.93
N THR A 417 -24.78 3.12 40.03
CA THR A 417 -24.86 4.54 40.42
C THR A 417 -24.99 5.50 39.24
N GLY A 418 -25.09 5.02 38.00
CA GLY A 418 -25.11 5.85 36.79
C GLY A 418 -23.82 6.67 36.57
N GLY A 419 -22.72 6.29 37.21
CA GLY A 419 -21.45 7.02 37.21
C GLY A 419 -20.42 6.46 36.21
N ALA A 420 -19.28 7.15 36.08
CA ALA A 420 -18.14 6.67 35.30
C ALA A 420 -17.18 5.83 36.15
N VAL A 421 -16.56 4.81 35.55
CA VAL A 421 -15.56 3.97 36.24
C VAL A 421 -14.27 4.77 36.48
N GLU A 422 -13.92 4.97 37.74
CA GLU A 422 -12.60 5.47 38.13
C GLU A 422 -11.55 4.38 37.99
N MET A 423 -10.40 4.73 37.41
CA MET A 423 -9.29 3.78 37.27
C MET A 423 -8.33 3.95 38.42
N GLY A 424 -7.76 2.85 38.89
CA GLY A 424 -6.60 2.90 39.78
C GLY A 424 -5.44 3.68 39.16
N SER A 425 -4.64 4.30 40.03
CA SER A 425 -3.41 5.01 39.72
C SER A 425 -2.19 4.18 40.09
N ILE A 426 -1.03 4.54 39.55
CA ILE A 426 0.25 3.97 39.95
C ILE A 426 0.75 4.73 41.19
N GLU A 427 1.00 3.97 42.26
CA GLU A 427 1.61 4.48 43.49
C GLU A 427 3.03 3.89 43.60
N PRO A 428 4.09 4.68 43.34
CA PRO A 428 5.45 4.18 43.42
C PRO A 428 5.82 3.84 44.87
N VAL A 429 6.34 2.63 45.09
CA VAL A 429 6.83 2.14 46.39
C VAL A 429 8.35 2.28 46.45
N LYS A 430 9.03 1.88 45.37
CA LYS A 430 10.49 1.97 45.25
C LYS A 430 10.85 2.36 43.83
N SER A 431 11.67 3.41 43.70
CA SER A 431 12.17 3.89 42.41
C SER A 431 13.65 3.55 42.25
N GLY A 432 13.96 2.61 41.37
CA GLY A 432 15.32 2.22 41.03
C GLY A 432 15.44 1.82 39.56
N ILE A 433 16.63 1.94 39.00
CA ILE A 433 16.93 1.60 37.60
C ILE A 433 16.90 0.10 37.30
N THR A 434 17.07 -0.76 38.32
CA THR A 434 17.03 -2.22 38.21
C THR A 434 15.90 -2.86 39.01
N ASP A 435 15.33 -2.14 39.99
CA ASP A 435 14.23 -2.61 40.85
C ASP A 435 13.22 -1.47 41.04
N TYR A 436 12.17 -1.48 40.22
CA TYR A 436 11.03 -0.56 40.31
C TYR A 436 9.82 -1.31 40.86
N ARG A 437 9.25 -0.82 41.95
CA ARG A 437 8.05 -1.40 42.57
C ARG A 437 6.96 -0.36 42.71
N PHE A 438 5.74 -0.73 42.34
CA PHE A 438 4.58 0.16 42.43
C PHE A 438 3.31 -0.63 42.75
N LYS A 439 2.34 0.05 43.37
CA LYS A 439 1.01 -0.50 43.56
C LYS A 439 0.07 -0.01 42.45
N PHE A 440 -0.82 -0.89 42.02
CA PHE A 440 -1.92 -0.57 41.10
C PHE A 440 -3.15 -1.37 41.54
N TRP A 441 -4.25 -0.68 41.84
CA TRP A 441 -5.43 -1.28 42.51
C TRP A 441 -5.07 -2.00 43.83
N GLY A 442 -4.10 -1.47 44.57
CA GLY A 442 -3.61 -2.03 45.83
C GLY A 442 -2.72 -3.29 45.68
N GLU A 443 -2.50 -3.79 44.46
CA GLU A 443 -1.62 -4.92 44.20
C GLU A 443 -0.22 -4.43 43.84
N GLU A 444 0.83 -5.01 44.42
CA GLU A 444 2.22 -4.64 44.14
C GLU A 444 2.74 -5.33 42.88
N PHE A 445 3.42 -4.56 42.03
CA PHE A 445 4.08 -5.04 40.81
C PHE A 445 5.56 -4.65 40.85
N ARG A 446 6.43 -5.59 40.46
CA ARG A 446 7.87 -5.41 40.36
C ARG A 446 8.33 -5.47 38.91
N ILE A 447 9.08 -4.48 38.46
CA ILE A 447 9.66 -4.40 37.12
C ILE A 447 11.13 -4.04 37.22
N ASN A 448 11.95 -4.54 36.29
CA ASN A 448 13.33 -4.09 36.09
C ASN A 448 13.40 -3.13 34.88
N PRO A 449 13.51 -1.81 35.08
CA PRO A 449 13.59 -0.84 33.98
C PRO A 449 14.76 -1.09 33.02
N LEU A 450 15.93 -1.48 33.53
CA LEU A 450 17.11 -1.78 32.71
C LEU A 450 16.89 -2.98 31.77
N LEU A 451 16.22 -4.04 32.25
CA LEU A 451 15.83 -5.17 31.40
C LEU A 451 14.95 -4.68 30.24
N PHE A 452 14.03 -3.75 30.51
CA PHE A 452 13.22 -3.14 29.48
C PHE A 452 14.03 -2.29 28.50
N ALA A 453 15.09 -1.60 28.93
CA ALA A 453 15.99 -0.94 27.98
C ALA A 453 16.62 -1.94 26.99
N VAL A 454 17.10 -3.09 27.48
CA VAL A 454 17.68 -4.15 26.63
C VAL A 454 16.64 -4.75 25.68
N LEU A 455 15.45 -5.08 26.18
CA LEU A 455 14.34 -5.53 25.34
C LEU A 455 13.95 -4.47 24.30
N GLY A 456 14.02 -3.19 24.69
CA GLY A 456 13.79 -2.04 23.82
C GLY A 456 14.74 -2.02 22.64
N ILE A 457 16.02 -2.31 22.86
CA ILE A 457 17.03 -2.39 21.79
C ILE A 457 16.63 -3.47 20.77
N ILE A 458 16.29 -4.68 21.24
CA ILE A 458 15.88 -5.79 20.39
C ILE A 458 14.63 -5.41 19.58
N VAL A 459 13.61 -4.87 20.24
CA VAL A 459 12.37 -4.45 19.56
C VAL A 459 12.63 -3.28 18.61
N GLY A 460 13.53 -2.35 18.94
CA GLY A 460 13.94 -1.24 18.10
C GLY A 460 14.59 -1.70 16.79
N ILE A 461 15.50 -2.66 16.88
CA ILE A 461 16.12 -3.31 15.71
C ILE A 461 15.03 -3.95 14.85
N VAL A 462 14.14 -4.72 15.48
CA VAL A 462 13.07 -5.42 14.77
C VAL A 462 12.14 -4.42 14.08
N SER A 463 11.77 -3.36 14.80
CA SER A 463 10.90 -2.27 14.36
C SER A 463 11.44 -1.55 13.13
N ARG A 464 12.72 -1.14 13.13
CA ARG A 464 13.32 -0.43 12.00
C ARG A 464 13.33 -1.29 10.74
N ALA A 465 13.64 -2.57 10.88
CA ALA A 465 13.67 -3.48 9.74
C ALA A 465 12.30 -3.64 9.06
N PHE A 466 11.20 -3.51 9.81
CA PHE A 466 9.85 -3.51 9.24
C PHE A 466 9.40 -2.14 8.76
N GLY A 467 9.89 -1.06 9.38
CA GLY A 467 9.49 0.31 9.09
C GLY A 467 8.04 0.60 9.46
N ILE A 468 7.51 -0.11 10.45
CA ILE A 468 6.10 -0.12 10.86
C ILE A 468 5.85 0.67 12.18
N GLY A 469 6.92 1.06 12.89
CA GLY A 469 6.80 1.62 14.24
C GLY A 469 6.54 0.51 15.25
N GLY A 470 7.49 0.28 16.15
CA GLY A 470 7.70 -0.98 16.89
C GLY A 470 6.64 -1.37 17.90
N GLY A 471 5.58 -0.58 18.02
CA GLY A 471 4.55 -0.67 19.05
C GLY A 471 3.87 -2.03 19.17
N PHE A 472 3.72 -2.76 18.06
CA PHE A 472 2.92 -3.99 18.05
C PHE A 472 3.49 -5.15 18.87
N LEU A 473 4.81 -5.19 19.10
CA LEU A 473 5.44 -6.19 19.96
C LEU A 473 5.55 -5.70 21.41
N LEU A 474 5.41 -4.40 21.66
CA LEU A 474 5.67 -3.81 22.98
C LEU A 474 4.68 -4.31 24.04
N VAL A 475 3.38 -4.30 23.71
CA VAL A 475 2.34 -4.70 24.65
C VAL A 475 2.40 -6.20 24.97
N PRO A 476 2.46 -7.11 23.98
CA PRO A 476 2.63 -8.54 24.27
C PRO A 476 3.90 -8.84 25.08
N MET A 477 5.01 -8.12 24.85
CA MET A 477 6.23 -8.30 25.63
C MET A 477 6.01 -7.89 27.10
N MET A 478 5.34 -6.76 27.36
CA MET A 478 5.04 -6.29 28.72
C MET A 478 4.08 -7.20 29.46
N THR A 479 3.01 -7.64 28.81
CA THR A 479 2.02 -8.52 29.44
C THR A 479 2.56 -9.93 29.66
N THR A 480 3.41 -10.41 28.76
CA THR A 480 3.85 -11.81 28.79
C THR A 480 5.20 -12.07 29.46
N ILE A 481 6.11 -11.07 29.49
CA ILE A 481 7.41 -11.19 30.15
C ILE A 481 7.37 -10.56 31.53
N ALA A 482 6.80 -9.35 31.66
CA ALA A 482 6.75 -8.63 32.93
C ALA A 482 5.44 -8.84 33.71
N ALA A 483 4.53 -9.66 33.19
CA ALA A 483 3.23 -9.96 33.82
C ALA A 483 2.47 -8.69 34.26
N LEU A 484 2.54 -7.63 33.42
CA LEU A 484 1.86 -6.38 33.69
C LEU A 484 0.42 -6.41 33.21
N PRO A 485 -0.50 -5.74 33.93
CA PRO A 485 -1.85 -5.54 33.44
C PRO A 485 -1.85 -4.65 32.19
N MET A 486 -2.74 -4.93 31.24
CA MET A 486 -2.91 -4.17 30.00
C MET A 486 -3.10 -2.68 30.29
N TYR A 487 -3.83 -2.33 31.35
CA TYR A 487 -4.07 -0.94 31.76
C TYR A 487 -2.81 -0.14 32.10
N VAL A 488 -1.70 -0.83 32.43
CA VAL A 488 -0.39 -0.23 32.70
C VAL A 488 0.55 -0.46 31.52
N ALA A 489 0.51 -1.63 30.89
CA ALA A 489 1.36 -1.96 29.74
C ALA A 489 1.12 -1.03 28.53
N VAL A 490 -0.15 -0.68 28.25
CA VAL A 490 -0.50 0.16 27.08
C VAL A 490 0.06 1.58 27.18
N PRO A 491 -0.12 2.34 28.28
CA PRO A 491 0.52 3.66 28.40
C PRO A 491 2.04 3.62 28.24
N ILE A 492 2.71 2.60 28.80
CA ILE A 492 4.17 2.47 28.71
C ILE A 492 4.60 2.14 27.26
N SER A 493 3.84 1.28 26.56
CA SER A 493 4.14 0.95 25.16
C SER A 493 3.96 2.13 24.21
N LEU A 494 2.99 3.01 24.48
CA LEU A 494 2.74 4.20 23.68
C LEU A 494 3.91 5.18 23.75
N ILE A 495 4.54 5.34 24.92
CA ILE A 495 5.79 6.10 25.08
C ILE A 495 6.90 5.51 24.20
N GLY A 496 7.15 4.21 24.32
CA GLY A 496 8.15 3.52 23.49
C GLY A 496 7.86 3.65 21.99
N THR A 497 6.58 3.67 21.61
CA THR A 497 6.17 3.85 20.21
C THR A 497 6.42 5.27 19.70
N CYS A 498 6.27 6.31 20.53
CA CYS A 498 6.66 7.67 20.17
C CYS A 498 8.14 7.74 19.78
N PHE A 499 9.03 7.22 20.64
CA PHE A 499 10.47 7.18 20.36
C PHE A 499 10.78 6.38 19.09
N SER A 500 10.15 5.21 18.90
CA SER A 500 10.28 4.42 17.67
C SER A 500 9.83 5.20 16.43
N SER A 501 8.77 5.99 16.56
CA SER A 501 8.16 6.73 15.45
C SER A 501 9.07 7.87 15.01
N VAL A 502 9.65 8.62 15.96
CA VAL A 502 10.64 9.66 15.69
C VAL A 502 11.84 9.08 14.95
N GLY A 503 12.46 8.00 15.46
CA GLY A 503 13.61 7.38 14.81
C GLY A 503 13.29 6.79 13.43
N SER A 504 12.08 6.27 13.24
CA SER A 504 11.61 5.79 11.93
C SER A 504 11.42 6.96 10.95
N PHE A 505 10.79 8.05 11.38
CA PHE A 505 10.56 9.25 10.58
C PHE A 505 11.88 9.87 10.09
N ILE A 506 12.84 10.08 11.00
CA ILE A 506 14.19 10.56 10.65
C ILE A 506 14.81 9.65 9.58
N GLY A 507 14.70 8.32 9.78
CA GLY A 507 15.18 7.36 8.80
C GLY A 507 14.54 7.48 7.41
N TYR A 508 13.25 7.79 7.32
CA TYR A 508 12.59 8.00 6.03
C TYR A 508 13.02 9.31 5.37
N VAL A 509 13.14 10.39 6.15
CA VAL A 509 13.63 11.69 5.67
C VAL A 509 15.05 11.56 5.13
N MET A 510 15.96 10.90 5.85
CA MET A 510 17.33 10.63 5.39
C MET A 510 17.37 9.80 4.09
N ASN A 511 16.38 8.95 3.85
CA ASN A 511 16.26 8.16 2.62
C ASN A 511 15.58 8.94 1.46
N GLY A 512 15.21 10.20 1.66
CA GLY A 512 14.56 11.05 0.66
C GLY A 512 13.04 10.85 0.55
N TYR A 513 12.42 10.14 1.50
CA TYR A 513 10.98 9.89 1.51
C TYR A 513 10.27 10.85 2.46
N MET A 514 9.88 12.00 1.92
CA MET A 514 9.03 12.96 2.64
C MET A 514 7.56 12.54 2.59
N PRO A 515 6.81 12.66 3.71
CA PRO A 515 5.38 12.40 3.71
C PRO A 515 4.64 13.37 2.78
N ASP A 516 3.47 12.97 2.32
CA ASP A 516 2.51 13.92 1.76
C ASP A 516 1.95 14.78 2.89
N LEU A 517 2.02 16.11 2.76
CA LEU A 517 1.65 17.03 3.84
C LEU A 517 0.15 17.00 4.13
N VAL A 518 -0.69 16.84 3.09
CA VAL A 518 -2.14 16.72 3.26
C VAL A 518 -2.48 15.41 3.95
N LEU A 519 -1.87 14.30 3.49
CA LEU A 519 -2.07 13.00 4.11
C LEU A 519 -1.56 12.98 5.56
N ALA A 520 -0.38 13.56 5.81
CA ALA A 520 0.19 13.66 7.14
C ALA A 520 -0.71 14.49 8.05
N GLY A 521 -1.14 15.68 7.63
CA GLY A 521 -2.05 16.54 8.40
C GLY A 521 -3.36 15.82 8.77
N ALA A 522 -3.99 15.15 7.80
CA ALA A 522 -5.20 14.36 8.04
C ALA A 522 -4.98 13.24 9.08
N ILE A 523 -3.84 12.54 9.00
CA ILE A 523 -3.46 11.49 9.95
C ILE A 523 -3.11 12.05 11.33
N ILE A 524 -2.47 13.22 11.40
CA ILE A 524 -2.12 13.89 12.66
C ILE A 524 -3.40 14.25 13.41
N ILE A 525 -4.32 14.96 12.75
CA ILE A 525 -5.59 15.38 13.34
C ILE A 525 -6.39 14.15 13.77
N GLY A 526 -6.59 13.20 12.86
CA GLY A 526 -7.36 11.99 13.16
C GLY A 526 -6.70 11.11 14.21
N GLY A 527 -5.37 10.99 14.19
CA GLY A 527 -4.59 10.24 15.16
C GLY A 527 -4.71 10.83 16.57
N PHE A 528 -4.56 12.15 16.71
CA PHE A 528 -4.67 12.85 17.98
C PHE A 528 -6.07 12.72 18.59
N VAL A 529 -7.12 12.98 17.80
CA VAL A 529 -8.52 12.78 18.21
C VAL A 529 -8.78 11.31 18.55
N GLY A 530 -8.31 10.39 17.72
CA GLY A 530 -8.40 8.95 17.98
C GLY A 530 -7.71 8.57 19.28
N GLY A 531 -6.55 9.16 19.59
CA GLY A 531 -5.86 8.93 20.87
C GLY A 531 -6.65 9.39 22.08
N MET A 532 -7.27 10.57 21.97
CA MET A 532 -8.16 11.06 23.02
C MET A 532 -9.35 10.14 23.23
N LEU A 533 -9.96 9.61 22.17
CA LEU A 533 -11.08 8.67 22.26
C LEU A 533 -10.63 7.31 22.81
N GLY A 534 -9.52 6.78 22.31
CA GLY A 534 -8.97 5.49 22.70
C GLY A 534 -8.62 5.42 24.18
N SER A 535 -8.07 6.49 24.75
CA SER A 535 -7.79 6.57 26.19
C SER A 535 -9.05 6.54 27.05
N ARG A 536 -10.18 7.10 26.58
CA ARG A 536 -11.48 6.98 27.29
C ARG A 536 -12.08 5.59 27.10
N ALA A 537 -12.04 5.08 25.87
CA ALA A 537 -12.62 3.80 25.49
C ALA A 537 -11.96 2.63 26.23
N GLN A 538 -10.66 2.70 26.54
CA GLN A 538 -9.95 1.61 27.23
C GLN A 538 -10.60 1.19 28.56
N LYS A 539 -11.20 2.12 29.31
CA LYS A 539 -11.88 1.81 30.58
C LYS A 539 -13.20 1.04 30.40
N MET A 540 -13.76 1.04 29.19
CA MET A 540 -15.00 0.35 28.89
C MET A 540 -14.79 -1.15 28.70
N PHE A 541 -13.53 -1.60 28.59
CA PHE A 541 -13.18 -2.98 28.33
C PHE A 541 -12.43 -3.57 29.52
N SER A 542 -12.75 -4.82 29.85
CA SER A 542 -12.03 -5.59 30.85
C SER A 542 -10.62 -5.95 30.37
N GLU A 543 -9.72 -6.24 31.32
CA GLU A 543 -8.37 -6.76 31.07
C GLU A 543 -8.38 -7.95 30.09
N MET A 544 -9.35 -8.85 30.25
CA MET A 544 -9.52 -10.04 29.40
C MET A 544 -9.95 -9.65 28.00
N THR A 545 -10.91 -8.74 27.86
CA THR A 545 -11.38 -8.26 26.56
C THR A 545 -10.26 -7.58 25.79
N LEU A 546 -9.44 -6.75 26.45
CA LEU A 546 -8.28 -6.11 25.83
C LEU A 546 -7.24 -7.13 25.34
N LYS A 547 -7.00 -8.22 26.10
CA LYS A 547 -6.11 -9.31 25.68
C LYS A 547 -6.65 -10.10 24.49
N VAL A 548 -7.96 -10.38 24.45
CA VAL A 548 -8.61 -11.02 23.28
C VAL A 548 -8.46 -10.14 22.04
N ILE A 549 -8.74 -8.84 22.15
CA ILE A 549 -8.61 -7.90 21.04
C ILE A 549 -7.16 -7.83 20.53
N LEU A 550 -6.19 -7.78 21.45
CA LEU A 550 -4.76 -7.86 21.13
C LEU A 550 -4.42 -9.15 20.38
N ALA A 551 -4.84 -10.30 20.91
CA ALA A 551 -4.58 -11.61 20.28
C ALA A 551 -5.17 -11.68 18.87
N CYS A 552 -6.44 -11.30 18.68
CA CYS A 552 -7.09 -11.21 17.36
C CYS A 552 -6.30 -10.33 16.40
N THR A 553 -5.72 -9.23 16.89
CA THR A 553 -4.91 -8.33 16.08
C THR A 553 -3.57 -8.95 15.69
N LEU A 554 -2.92 -9.67 16.59
CA LEU A 554 -1.71 -10.42 16.27
C LEU A 554 -1.99 -11.50 15.21
N PHE A 555 -3.09 -12.25 15.34
CA PHE A 555 -3.50 -13.21 14.30
C PHE A 555 -3.81 -12.54 12.96
N PHE A 556 -4.52 -11.42 12.96
CA PHE A 556 -4.76 -10.64 11.75
C PHE A 556 -3.44 -10.22 11.08
N LEU A 557 -2.49 -9.70 11.86
CA LEU A 557 -1.16 -9.33 11.35
C LEU A 557 -0.38 -10.54 10.80
N PHE A 558 -0.51 -11.71 11.43
CA PHE A 558 0.08 -12.95 10.92
C PHE A 558 -0.47 -13.29 9.52
N PHE A 559 -1.80 -13.35 9.36
CA PHE A 559 -2.42 -13.62 8.05
C PHE A 559 -1.99 -12.60 6.99
N ARG A 560 -1.84 -11.33 7.40
CA ARG A 560 -1.32 -10.25 6.56
C ARG A 560 0.10 -10.48 6.10
N PHE A 561 1.02 -10.81 7.01
CA PHE A 561 2.42 -11.09 6.67
C PHE A 561 2.57 -12.30 5.76
N MET A 562 1.72 -13.30 5.98
CA MET A 562 1.68 -14.55 5.24
C MET A 562 0.96 -14.44 3.88
N LYS A 563 0.30 -13.30 3.60
CA LYS A 563 -0.48 -13.07 2.37
C LYS A 563 -1.52 -14.17 2.14
N ILE A 564 -2.13 -14.63 3.24
CA ILE A 564 -3.25 -15.58 3.26
C ILE A 564 -4.59 -14.81 3.12
N GLU A 565 -4.55 -13.48 3.19
CA GLU A 565 -5.70 -12.61 2.91
C GLU A 565 -6.12 -12.68 1.42
N TYR A 566 -7.00 -13.62 1.06
CA TYR A 566 -7.82 -13.55 -0.15
C TYR A 566 -9.16 -12.85 0.07
N TRP A 567 -9.63 -12.86 1.33
CA TRP A 567 -10.94 -12.36 1.74
C TRP A 567 -10.93 -10.93 2.31
N ILE A 568 -9.80 -10.22 2.25
CA ILE A 568 -9.64 -8.82 2.70
C ILE A 568 -8.90 -8.03 1.64
#